data_AF-A0A418YRX4-F1
#
_entry.id   AF-A0A418YRX4-F1
#
_cell.length_a   1.000
_cell.length_b   1.000
_cell.length_c   1.000
_cell.angle_alpha   90.00
_cell.angle_beta   90.00
_cell.angle_gamma   90.00
#
_symmetry.space_group_name_H-M   'P 1'
#
loop_
_entity.id
_entity.type
_entity.pdbx_description
1 polymer ?
#
loop_
_entity_poly.entity_id
_entity_poly.type
_entity_poly.pdbx_seq_one_letter_code
_entity_poly.pdbx_strand_id
1 'polypeptide(L)'
;MITRAALSLAPLFRAMAALGLLVALLAGGGAAHAADEPRLALVIVNGAYQSFDKLASTYADGDKITTALNATGFVDASGEGPVQVRRDLSRDAMLTAIADFRAKLAAAGPKAFGMLYFSGHGAALGSYGDVMLLPVDAGRDVTAETATLTRAALTRNLLGSGAKTMLIVLDMCRNVLAAPPPSLTQMIADETGVETSAVGELAGSKGLRRMVRAPAAAIRPDQGYLVAFSTSADQFAFDDGIFSKVLAEEIRRPQQNIADALKRVSDRVALSAGKNFQKPTFDYGLQGAPPCFISCDRAANDRFYDCANCPWMRAIPAGTTPFGSPPSEPGRGSDEPVQANVRIERPFAIGVYEVTIAEWNGCVRDNACTKLGNWAKENPNPLIPATDISYEDAQAFLAWLTVKSGRTYRLPTEAEWEYASRGGTPSAFPWGDDIGPSQANYDHTARYRGSDTAPYRGYPENVNAYPANAFGLNQMQGNVWEWTAGCTDQSCRTRVIRGGSFESAPGALRSANRLTVAPTKRRQDAGLRVVRDLDPDEILGAS
;
A
#
# COMPACT_ATOMS: atom_id res chain seq x y z
N MET A 1 -10.27 48.89 66.03
CA MET A 1 -9.07 48.03 66.12
C MET A 1 -9.15 47.01 65.00
N ILE A 2 -8.28 47.12 64.02
CA ILE A 2 -8.21 46.26 62.83
C ILE A 2 -7.30 45.07 63.17
N THR A 3 -7.84 43.86 63.17
CA THR A 3 -7.08 42.62 63.33
C THR A 3 -6.54 42.16 61.98
N ARG A 4 -5.21 42.10 61.87
CA ARG A 4 -4.47 41.53 60.72
C ARG A 4 -4.56 40.00 60.75
N ALA A 5 -5.00 39.38 59.66
CA ALA A 5 -4.76 37.97 59.37
C ALA A 5 -3.58 37.86 58.41
N ALA A 6 -2.52 37.16 58.82
CA ALA A 6 -1.36 36.85 58.00
C ALA A 6 -1.67 35.63 57.10
N LEU A 7 -1.60 35.80 55.78
CA LEU A 7 -1.60 34.66 54.85
C LEU A 7 -0.17 34.14 54.66
N SER A 8 0.01 32.83 54.87
CA SER A 8 1.23 32.08 54.62
C SER A 8 1.48 31.90 53.12
N LEU A 9 2.65 32.36 52.64
CA LEU A 9 3.12 32.32 51.25
C LEU A 9 3.69 30.95 50.79
N ALA A 10 3.50 29.89 51.57
CA ALA A 10 4.14 28.60 51.33
C ALA A 10 3.63 27.75 50.13
N PRO A 11 2.40 27.89 49.57
CA PRO A 11 1.94 26.97 48.52
C PRO A 11 2.31 27.44 47.09
N LEU A 12 2.67 28.71 46.88
CA LEU A 12 2.93 29.26 45.55
C LEU A 12 4.29 28.86 44.95
N PHE A 13 5.30 28.57 45.79
CA PHE A 13 6.63 28.18 45.31
C PHE A 13 6.71 26.71 44.85
N ARG A 14 5.85 25.82 45.34
CA ARG A 14 5.80 24.42 44.85
C ARG A 14 5.11 24.29 43.50
N ALA A 15 4.15 25.17 43.18
CA ALA A 15 3.44 25.14 41.91
C ALA A 15 4.32 25.62 40.72
N MET A 16 5.17 26.63 40.93
CA MET A 16 6.06 27.12 39.86
C MET A 16 7.24 26.18 39.54
N ALA A 17 7.76 25.47 40.54
CA ALA A 17 8.81 24.47 40.31
C ALA A 17 8.30 23.23 39.54
N ALA A 18 7.04 22.82 39.81
CA ALA A 18 6.41 21.72 39.08
C ALA A 18 6.06 22.10 37.63
N LEU A 19 5.71 23.36 37.36
CA LEU A 19 5.43 23.86 36.02
C LEU A 19 6.72 24.02 35.18
N GLY A 20 7.82 24.44 35.81
CA GLY A 20 9.13 24.54 35.15
C GLY A 20 9.72 23.18 34.76
N LEU A 21 9.48 22.13 35.56
CA LEU A 21 9.92 20.77 35.23
C LEU A 21 9.07 20.13 34.12
N LEU A 22 7.77 20.46 34.05
CA LEU A 22 6.86 19.95 33.01
C LEU A 22 7.13 20.58 31.63
N VAL A 23 7.56 21.85 31.58
CA VAL A 23 7.93 22.53 30.33
C VAL A 23 9.28 22.03 29.80
N ALA A 24 10.22 21.66 30.67
CA ALA A 24 11.49 21.04 30.26
C ALA A 24 11.32 19.60 29.71
N LEU A 25 10.28 18.87 30.14
CA LEU A 25 9.94 17.54 29.63
C LEU A 25 9.18 17.57 28.28
N LEU A 26 8.58 18.70 27.91
CA LEU A 26 7.87 18.88 26.64
C LEU A 26 8.76 19.42 25.50
N ALA A 27 9.97 19.89 25.80
CA ALA A 27 10.93 20.38 24.79
C ALA A 27 11.97 19.33 24.36
N GLY A 28 12.01 18.14 24.98
CA GLY A 28 13.03 17.11 24.74
C GLY A 28 12.63 15.95 23.83
N GLY A 29 11.39 15.91 23.31
CA GLY A 29 10.85 14.72 22.62
C GLY A 29 11.30 14.53 21.16
N GLY A 30 11.97 15.50 20.55
CA GLY A 30 12.31 15.48 19.11
C GLY A 30 13.60 14.75 18.73
N ALA A 31 14.51 14.49 19.68
CA ALA A 31 15.86 14.01 19.37
C ALA A 31 16.08 12.51 19.64
N ALA A 32 15.18 11.84 20.36
CA ALA A 32 15.45 10.49 20.88
C ALA A 32 15.07 9.34 19.92
N HIS A 33 14.45 9.60 18.77
CA HIS A 33 14.13 8.56 17.76
C HIS A 33 15.19 8.40 16.67
N ALA A 34 16.09 9.38 16.48
CA ALA A 34 17.10 9.32 15.41
C ALA A 34 18.32 8.44 15.74
N ALA A 35 18.48 8.02 17.00
CA ALA A 35 19.70 7.37 17.47
C ALA A 35 19.77 5.84 17.24
N ASP A 36 18.64 5.17 16.96
CA ASP A 36 18.59 3.69 16.95
C ASP A 36 18.49 3.08 15.53
N GLU A 37 18.23 3.90 14.51
CA GLU A 37 18.16 3.51 13.09
C GLU A 37 18.86 4.58 12.23
N PRO A 38 20.15 4.41 11.86
CA PRO A 38 20.82 5.34 10.96
C PRO A 38 20.13 5.38 9.59
N ARG A 39 19.81 6.57 9.08
CA ARG A 39 19.07 6.75 7.81
C ARG A 39 19.92 7.46 6.79
N LEU A 40 20.33 6.77 5.72
CA LEU A 40 21.21 7.33 4.69
C LEU A 40 20.51 7.31 3.33
N ALA A 41 20.61 8.40 2.59
CA ALA A 41 20.00 8.51 1.27
C ALA A 41 20.99 8.91 0.17
N LEU A 42 20.95 8.18 -0.95
CA LEU A 42 21.63 8.50 -2.19
C LEU A 42 20.59 8.94 -3.23
N VAL A 43 20.62 10.23 -3.62
CA VAL A 43 19.76 10.77 -4.68
C VAL A 43 20.59 11.11 -5.91
N ILE A 44 20.31 10.44 -7.02
CA ILE A 44 20.96 10.64 -8.32
C ILE A 44 19.89 11.07 -9.33
N VAL A 45 20.13 12.16 -10.05
CA VAL A 45 19.27 12.62 -11.14
C VAL A 45 20.10 12.92 -12.39
N ASN A 46 19.76 12.30 -13.50
CA ASN A 46 20.45 12.48 -14.77
C ASN A 46 19.46 13.01 -15.79
N GLY A 47 19.72 14.19 -16.33
CA GLY A 47 18.86 14.88 -17.29
C GLY A 47 19.60 15.42 -18.52
N ALA A 48 20.91 15.67 -18.43
CA ALA A 48 21.72 16.27 -19.48
C ALA A 48 22.40 15.24 -20.40
N TYR A 49 21.68 14.20 -20.80
CA TYR A 49 22.22 13.12 -21.63
C TYR A 49 22.83 13.61 -22.95
N GLN A 50 23.97 13.04 -23.32
CA GLN A 50 24.66 13.38 -24.57
C GLN A 50 24.03 12.68 -25.78
N SER A 51 23.64 11.41 -25.62
CA SER A 51 23.19 10.54 -26.71
C SER A 51 21.68 10.30 -26.75
N PHE A 52 20.96 10.77 -25.72
CA PHE A 52 19.52 10.59 -25.50
C PHE A 52 18.83 11.94 -25.29
N ASP A 53 17.50 11.95 -25.33
CA ASP A 53 16.71 13.14 -25.05
C ASP A 53 16.97 13.67 -23.64
N LYS A 54 16.99 14.99 -23.49
CA LYS A 54 17.16 15.63 -22.18
C LYS A 54 15.89 15.48 -21.35
N LEU A 55 16.05 15.22 -20.06
CA LEU A 55 14.97 15.08 -19.09
C LEU A 55 15.05 16.22 -18.07
N ALA A 56 14.40 17.35 -18.35
CA ALA A 56 14.52 18.54 -17.51
C ALA A 56 13.74 18.44 -16.19
N SER A 57 12.67 17.64 -16.14
CA SER A 57 11.85 17.40 -14.95
C SER A 57 12.63 16.71 -13.82
N THR A 58 13.63 15.88 -14.16
CA THR A 58 14.30 14.97 -13.23
C THR A 58 14.98 15.71 -12.09
N TYR A 59 15.47 16.93 -12.38
CA TYR A 59 16.06 17.81 -11.37
C TYR A 59 15.03 18.23 -10.33
N ALA A 60 13.84 18.64 -10.78
CA ALA A 60 12.75 19.00 -9.89
C ALA A 60 12.22 17.79 -9.12
N ASP A 61 12.34 16.58 -9.66
CA ASP A 61 11.96 15.35 -8.96
C ASP A 61 12.95 15.01 -7.84
N GLY A 62 14.25 15.11 -8.13
CA GLY A 62 15.29 15.01 -7.10
C GLY A 62 15.10 16.00 -5.96
N ASP A 63 14.82 17.27 -6.27
CA ASP A 63 14.62 18.33 -5.28
C ASP A 63 13.39 18.06 -4.38
N LYS A 64 12.29 17.52 -4.94
CA LYS A 64 11.10 17.10 -4.15
C LYS A 64 11.45 15.98 -3.18
N ILE A 65 12.18 14.97 -3.66
CA ILE A 65 12.52 13.78 -2.88
C ILE A 65 13.52 14.10 -1.79
N THR A 66 14.58 14.88 -2.06
CA THR A 66 15.52 15.31 -1.01
C THR A 66 14.84 16.15 0.05
N THR A 67 13.92 17.05 -0.32
CA THR A 67 13.12 17.81 0.63
C THR A 67 12.32 16.89 1.55
N ALA A 68 11.68 15.85 1.01
CA ALA A 68 10.92 14.88 1.79
C ALA A 68 11.82 14.03 2.71
N LEU A 69 12.99 13.58 2.21
CA LEU A 69 13.94 12.77 2.97
C LEU A 69 14.56 13.55 4.13
N ASN A 70 14.99 14.80 3.89
CA ASN A 70 15.50 15.69 4.93
C ASN A 70 14.46 15.92 6.04
N ALA A 71 13.18 16.04 5.69
CA ALA A 71 12.10 16.20 6.66
C ALA A 71 11.81 14.93 7.50
N THR A 72 12.41 13.78 7.15
CA THR A 72 12.18 12.47 7.80
C THR A 72 13.45 11.90 8.43
N GLY A 73 14.49 12.73 8.60
CA GLY A 73 15.70 12.37 9.33
C GLY A 73 16.72 11.56 8.54
N PHE A 74 16.57 11.44 7.22
CA PHE A 74 17.64 10.92 6.37
C PHE A 74 18.77 11.94 6.27
N VAL A 75 20.01 11.44 6.34
CA VAL A 75 21.23 12.18 6.03
C VAL A 75 21.77 11.76 4.67
N ASP A 76 22.67 12.56 4.13
CA ASP A 76 23.30 12.27 2.84
C ASP A 76 24.05 10.93 2.82
N ALA A 77 24.24 10.37 1.63
CA ALA A 77 25.03 9.16 1.42
C ALA A 77 26.47 9.25 1.92
N SER A 78 27.01 10.45 2.18
CA SER A 78 28.27 10.67 2.88
C SER A 78 28.24 10.23 4.36
N GLY A 79 27.05 10.04 4.93
CA GLY A 79 26.79 9.71 6.33
C GLY A 79 26.49 10.92 7.23
N GLU A 80 26.51 12.14 6.69
CA GLU A 80 26.27 13.36 7.47
C GLU A 80 25.68 14.50 6.62
N GLY A 81 25.05 15.47 7.29
CA GLY A 81 24.46 16.63 6.63
C GLY A 81 23.17 16.32 5.85
N PRO A 82 22.56 17.35 5.24
CA PRO A 82 21.33 17.20 4.48
C PRO A 82 21.58 16.42 3.19
N VAL A 83 20.61 15.58 2.80
CA VAL A 83 20.63 14.78 1.57
C VAL A 83 20.87 15.68 0.36
N GLN A 84 21.88 15.33 -0.44
CA GLN A 84 22.26 16.08 -1.64
C GLN A 84 21.78 15.39 -2.92
N VAL A 85 21.36 16.22 -3.88
CA VAL A 85 21.07 15.77 -5.25
C VAL A 85 22.37 15.70 -6.04
N ARG A 86 22.78 14.51 -6.46
CA ARG A 86 23.87 14.33 -7.43
C ARG A 86 23.31 14.41 -8.83
N ARG A 87 23.76 15.40 -9.61
CA ARG A 87 23.22 15.71 -10.94
C ARG A 87 24.17 15.24 -12.04
N ASP A 88 23.61 14.64 -13.08
CA ASP A 88 24.27 14.35 -14.35
C ASP A 88 25.59 13.58 -14.18
N LEU A 89 25.51 12.47 -13.45
CA LEU A 89 26.68 11.64 -13.17
C LEU A 89 27.08 10.82 -14.40
N SER A 90 28.38 10.81 -14.70
CA SER A 90 29.01 9.85 -15.60
C SER A 90 28.96 8.43 -15.03
N ARG A 91 29.26 7.42 -15.85
CA ARG A 91 29.31 6.03 -15.40
C ARG A 91 30.20 5.85 -14.18
N ASP A 92 31.43 6.34 -14.25
CA ASP A 92 32.40 6.19 -13.16
C ASP A 92 31.97 6.93 -11.89
N ALA A 93 31.36 8.12 -12.05
CA ALA A 93 30.83 8.88 -10.92
C ALA A 93 29.63 8.19 -10.27
N MET A 94 28.74 7.56 -11.05
CA MET A 94 27.63 6.76 -10.51
C MET A 94 28.14 5.55 -9.74
N LEU A 95 29.08 4.78 -10.32
CA LEU A 95 29.65 3.60 -9.65
C LEU A 95 30.38 3.98 -8.36
N THR A 96 31.13 5.09 -8.38
CA THR A 96 31.79 5.64 -7.18
C THR A 96 30.76 6.03 -6.12
N ALA A 97 29.72 6.78 -6.49
CA ALA A 97 28.68 7.19 -5.54
C ALA A 97 27.94 5.99 -4.91
N ILE A 98 27.66 4.94 -5.68
CA ILE A 98 27.03 3.71 -5.18
C ILE A 98 27.98 2.95 -4.25
N ALA A 99 29.26 2.86 -4.60
CA ALA A 99 30.28 2.20 -3.77
C ALA A 99 30.47 2.92 -2.43
N ASP A 100 30.58 4.26 -2.45
CA ASP A 100 30.70 5.09 -1.26
C ASP A 100 29.47 4.95 -0.36
N PHE A 101 28.28 5.00 -0.97
CA PHE A 101 27.03 4.81 -0.24
C PHE A 101 26.95 3.44 0.42
N ARG A 102 27.32 2.36 -0.29
CA ARG A 102 27.39 1.01 0.26
C ARG A 102 28.37 0.95 1.45
N ALA A 103 29.54 1.57 1.34
CA ALA A 103 30.53 1.59 2.42
C ALA A 103 29.99 2.32 3.65
N LYS A 104 29.27 3.43 3.46
CA LYS A 104 28.66 4.20 4.54
C LYS A 104 27.49 3.45 5.21
N LEU A 105 26.68 2.73 4.44
CA LEU A 105 25.68 1.81 4.99
C LEU A 105 26.32 0.69 5.83
N ALA A 106 27.40 0.10 5.35
CA ALA A 106 28.12 -0.93 6.09
C ALA A 106 28.70 -0.38 7.41
N ALA A 107 29.25 0.84 7.40
CA ALA A 107 29.75 1.51 8.60
C ALA A 107 28.63 1.88 9.59
N ALA A 108 27.43 2.22 9.09
CA ALA A 108 26.25 2.50 9.91
C ALA A 108 25.65 1.23 10.55
N GLY A 109 26.02 0.04 10.06
CA GLY A 109 25.68 -1.23 10.65
C GLY A 109 24.31 -1.78 10.22
N PRO A 110 23.92 -2.97 10.72
CA PRO A 110 22.79 -3.73 10.18
C PRO A 110 21.41 -3.10 10.45
N LYS A 111 21.31 -2.18 11.41
CA LYS A 111 20.10 -1.40 11.66
C LYS A 111 19.93 -0.23 10.69
N ALA A 112 20.90 0.03 9.81
CA ALA A 112 20.80 1.15 8.88
C ALA A 112 19.63 0.96 7.92
N PHE A 113 18.92 2.07 7.67
CA PHE A 113 17.94 2.19 6.62
C PHE A 113 18.55 3.02 5.48
N GLY A 114 18.90 2.34 4.40
CA GLY A 114 19.37 2.97 3.17
C GLY A 114 18.24 3.21 2.17
N MET A 115 18.23 4.40 1.56
CA MET A 115 17.39 4.70 0.42
C MET A 115 18.22 5.18 -0.79
N LEU A 116 18.05 4.55 -1.94
CA LEU A 116 18.55 5.05 -3.22
C LEU A 116 17.38 5.55 -4.06
N TYR A 117 17.44 6.80 -4.51
CA TYR A 117 16.53 7.35 -5.51
C TYR A 117 17.31 7.67 -6.78
N PHE A 118 16.88 7.10 -7.90
CA PHE A 118 17.41 7.44 -9.22
C PHE A 118 16.29 7.99 -10.10
N SER A 119 16.55 9.12 -10.77
CA SER A 119 15.72 9.59 -11.87
C SER A 119 16.55 9.89 -13.12
N GLY A 120 16.05 9.47 -14.28
CA GLY A 120 16.77 9.56 -15.56
C GLY A 120 16.31 8.54 -16.59
N HIS A 121 17.10 8.28 -17.63
CA HIS A 121 16.83 7.18 -18.57
C HIS A 121 17.26 5.83 -17.98
N GLY A 122 16.49 4.82 -18.33
CA GLY A 122 16.81 3.41 -18.12
C GLY A 122 16.72 2.62 -19.42
N ALA A 123 17.48 1.53 -19.48
CA ALA A 123 17.49 0.59 -20.59
C ALA A 123 17.11 -0.81 -20.10
N ALA A 124 16.40 -1.59 -20.91
CA ALA A 124 16.11 -2.98 -20.59
C ALA A 124 16.74 -3.94 -21.61
N LEU A 125 17.22 -5.08 -21.12
CA LEU A 125 17.94 -6.09 -21.90
C LEU A 125 16.96 -7.06 -22.57
N GLY A 126 16.27 -6.58 -23.61
CA GLY A 126 15.20 -7.31 -24.28
C GLY A 126 13.86 -7.20 -23.53
N SER A 127 12.80 -7.79 -24.10
CA SER A 127 11.42 -7.62 -23.62
C SER A 127 11.20 -8.13 -22.19
N TYR A 128 12.01 -9.08 -21.73
CA TYR A 128 11.89 -9.72 -20.41
C TYR A 128 13.13 -9.53 -19.52
N GLY A 129 14.09 -8.70 -19.95
CA GLY A 129 15.37 -8.51 -19.25
C GLY A 129 15.30 -7.55 -18.08
N ASP A 130 16.33 -7.62 -17.23
CA ASP A 130 16.52 -6.68 -16.13
C ASP A 130 16.75 -5.25 -16.66
N VAL A 131 16.47 -4.26 -15.82
CA VAL A 131 16.55 -2.83 -16.17
C VAL A 131 17.86 -2.25 -15.66
N MET A 132 18.52 -1.42 -16.45
CA MET A 132 19.78 -0.73 -16.14
C MET A 132 19.57 0.78 -16.01
N LEU A 133 20.31 1.39 -15.10
CA LEU A 133 20.35 2.84 -14.94
C LEU A 133 21.33 3.42 -15.96
N LEU A 134 20.90 4.39 -16.79
CA LEU A 134 21.79 5.00 -17.77
C LEU A 134 22.54 6.21 -17.19
N PRO A 135 23.88 6.22 -17.27
CA PRO A 135 24.67 7.40 -16.92
C PRO A 135 24.57 8.47 -17.99
N VAL A 136 24.93 9.72 -17.66
CA VAL A 136 24.73 10.86 -18.57
C VAL A 136 25.59 10.78 -19.85
N ASP A 137 26.71 10.08 -19.77
CA ASP A 137 27.70 9.81 -20.81
C ASP A 137 27.44 8.49 -21.57
N ALA A 138 26.28 7.86 -21.35
CA ALA A 138 25.90 6.66 -22.09
C ALA A 138 25.82 6.93 -23.61
N GLY A 139 26.47 6.07 -24.40
CA GLY A 139 26.29 6.00 -25.84
C GLY A 139 24.96 5.36 -26.24
N ARG A 140 24.57 5.45 -27.53
CA ARG A 140 23.40 4.73 -28.06
C ARG A 140 23.61 3.22 -28.13
N ASP A 141 24.85 2.80 -28.32
CA ASP A 141 25.28 1.40 -28.27
C ASP A 141 25.53 0.99 -26.81
N VAL A 142 24.46 0.81 -26.04
CA VAL A 142 24.58 0.39 -24.64
C VAL A 142 24.96 -1.09 -24.59
N THR A 143 26.21 -1.36 -24.27
CA THR A 143 26.76 -2.68 -23.98
C THR A 143 26.85 -2.92 -22.47
N ALA A 144 27.19 -4.15 -22.06
CA ALA A 144 27.52 -4.48 -20.67
C ALA A 144 28.63 -3.58 -20.10
N GLU A 145 29.54 -3.13 -20.97
CA GLU A 145 30.72 -2.36 -20.63
C GLU A 145 30.40 -0.86 -20.47
N THR A 146 29.41 -0.34 -21.20
CA THR A 146 29.02 1.08 -21.19
C THR A 146 27.87 1.40 -20.24
N ALA A 147 27.11 0.40 -19.80
CA ALA A 147 26.05 0.57 -18.81
C ALA A 147 26.60 0.54 -17.37
N THR A 148 25.84 1.06 -16.40
CA THR A 148 26.23 1.01 -14.97
C THR A 148 25.94 -0.36 -14.35
N LEU A 149 24.97 -0.46 -13.44
CA LEU A 149 24.49 -1.69 -12.85
C LEU A 149 23.06 -1.97 -13.35
N THR A 150 22.76 -3.24 -13.58
CA THR A 150 21.36 -3.69 -13.64
C THR A 150 20.72 -3.48 -12.27
N ARG A 151 19.39 -3.39 -12.21
CA ARG A 151 18.64 -3.30 -10.95
C ARG A 151 18.97 -4.47 -10.03
N ALA A 152 19.06 -5.69 -10.54
CA ALA A 152 19.41 -6.85 -9.74
C ALA A 152 20.85 -6.75 -9.21
N ALA A 153 21.79 -6.32 -10.04
CA ALA A 153 23.18 -6.11 -9.62
C ALA A 153 23.29 -4.99 -8.57
N LEU A 154 22.57 -3.87 -8.76
CA LEU A 154 22.47 -2.78 -7.79
C LEU A 154 21.88 -3.25 -6.46
N THR A 155 20.79 -4.01 -6.52
CA THR A 155 20.13 -4.56 -5.33
C THR A 155 21.07 -5.48 -4.56
N ARG A 156 21.71 -6.45 -5.25
CA ARG A 156 22.70 -7.35 -4.62
C ARG A 156 23.90 -6.59 -4.04
N ASN A 157 24.40 -5.58 -4.76
CA ASN A 157 25.52 -4.75 -4.31
C ASN A 157 25.19 -4.04 -2.99
N LEU A 158 24.05 -3.34 -2.93
CA LEU A 158 23.63 -2.60 -1.75
C LEU A 158 23.25 -3.52 -0.58
N LEU A 159 22.61 -4.65 -0.83
CA LEU A 159 22.36 -5.68 0.19
C LEU A 159 23.64 -6.24 0.78
N GLY A 160 24.71 -6.32 -0.01
CA GLY A 160 26.05 -6.67 0.45
C GLY A 160 26.67 -5.66 1.43
N SER A 161 26.00 -4.56 1.78
CA SER A 161 26.40 -3.67 2.89
C SER A 161 26.10 -4.26 4.27
N GLY A 162 25.16 -5.21 4.36
CA GLY A 162 24.65 -5.75 5.63
C GLY A 162 23.52 -4.94 6.27
N ALA A 163 23.10 -3.82 5.67
CA ALA A 163 21.89 -3.10 6.07
C ALA A 163 20.65 -3.98 5.86
N LYS A 164 19.81 -4.13 6.89
CA LYS A 164 18.60 -4.95 6.82
C LYS A 164 17.47 -4.30 6.02
N THR A 165 17.52 -2.98 5.86
CA THR A 165 16.50 -2.21 5.15
C THR A 165 17.14 -1.43 4.01
N MET A 166 16.81 -1.83 2.78
CA MET A 166 17.16 -1.09 1.56
C MET A 166 15.93 -0.77 0.72
N LEU A 167 15.67 0.52 0.50
CA LEU A 167 14.65 0.99 -0.45
C LEU A 167 15.33 1.56 -1.70
N ILE A 168 15.04 0.98 -2.86
CA ILE A 168 15.56 1.44 -4.15
C ILE A 168 14.38 1.96 -4.97
N VAL A 169 14.36 3.26 -5.25
CA VAL A 169 13.34 3.91 -6.07
C VAL A 169 13.93 4.30 -7.41
N LEU A 170 13.35 3.76 -8.49
CA LEU A 170 13.77 3.96 -9.86
C LEU A 170 12.68 4.74 -10.61
N ASP A 171 12.82 6.06 -10.65
CA ASP A 171 11.95 6.99 -11.38
C ASP A 171 12.51 7.29 -12.78
N MET A 172 12.47 6.29 -13.66
CA MET A 172 13.16 6.33 -14.95
C MET A 172 12.25 6.10 -16.15
N CYS A 173 12.55 6.78 -17.25
CA CYS A 173 12.01 6.45 -18.57
C CYS A 173 12.59 5.12 -19.04
N ARG A 174 11.74 4.12 -19.34
CA ARG A 174 12.19 2.80 -19.80
C ARG A 174 12.11 2.69 -21.33
N ASN A 175 13.26 2.77 -21.99
CA ASN A 175 13.37 2.46 -23.41
C ASN A 175 13.89 1.02 -23.59
N VAL A 176 13.29 0.25 -24.49
CA VAL A 176 13.82 -1.05 -24.91
C VAL A 176 14.88 -0.78 -25.97
N LEU A 177 16.13 -1.21 -25.72
CA LEU A 177 17.19 -1.12 -26.71
C LEU A 177 17.07 -2.32 -27.66
N ALA A 178 17.26 -2.07 -28.97
CA ALA A 178 17.33 -3.15 -29.95
C ALA A 178 18.44 -4.15 -29.56
N ALA A 179 18.22 -5.43 -29.89
CA ALA A 179 18.87 -6.61 -29.33
C ALA A 179 20.31 -6.41 -28.77
N PRO A 180 20.56 -6.88 -27.53
CA PRO A 180 21.87 -6.74 -26.91
C PRO A 180 22.96 -7.45 -27.75
N PRO A 181 24.21 -6.94 -27.77
CA PRO A 181 25.30 -7.62 -28.45
C PRO A 181 25.54 -9.02 -27.85
N PRO A 182 26.02 -10.00 -28.64
CA PRO A 182 26.15 -11.40 -28.19
C PRO A 182 26.97 -11.61 -26.91
N SER A 183 27.96 -10.74 -26.64
CA SER A 183 28.76 -10.76 -25.41
C SER A 183 27.93 -10.47 -24.16
N LEU A 184 26.93 -9.59 -24.26
CA LEU A 184 26.03 -9.22 -23.17
C LEU A 184 24.98 -10.32 -22.93
N THR A 185 24.51 -11.01 -23.98
CA THR A 185 23.65 -12.19 -23.84
C THR A 185 24.36 -13.31 -23.06
N GLN A 186 25.66 -13.52 -23.31
CA GLN A 186 26.46 -14.50 -22.59
C GLN A 186 26.67 -14.10 -21.12
N MET A 187 27.00 -12.84 -20.83
CA MET A 187 27.12 -12.35 -19.44
C MET A 187 25.81 -12.45 -18.67
N ILE A 188 24.66 -12.14 -19.28
CA ILE A 188 23.35 -12.30 -18.64
C ILE A 188 23.07 -13.78 -18.37
N ALA A 189 23.36 -14.67 -19.32
CA ALA A 189 23.21 -16.11 -19.11
C ALA A 189 24.08 -16.60 -17.94
N ASP A 190 25.32 -16.11 -17.85
CA ASP A 190 26.27 -16.45 -16.78
C ASP A 190 25.86 -15.86 -15.42
N GLU A 191 25.24 -14.67 -15.38
CA GLU A 191 24.79 -14.01 -14.15
C GLU A 191 23.38 -14.43 -13.69
N THR A 192 22.52 -14.90 -14.59
CA THR A 192 21.09 -15.17 -14.33
C THR A 192 20.66 -16.61 -14.53
N GLY A 193 21.49 -17.46 -15.14
CA GLY A 193 21.21 -18.88 -15.37
C GLY A 193 20.15 -19.17 -16.45
N VAL A 194 19.87 -18.21 -17.35
CA VAL A 194 18.88 -18.33 -18.43
C VAL A 194 19.54 -18.77 -19.75
N GLU A 195 18.94 -19.72 -20.48
CA GLU A 195 19.47 -20.16 -21.78
C GLU A 195 19.45 -19.05 -22.85
N THR A 196 20.53 -18.95 -23.62
CA THR A 196 20.73 -17.95 -24.69
C THR A 196 19.71 -18.04 -25.83
N SER A 197 19.04 -19.19 -25.97
CA SER A 197 17.99 -19.46 -26.96
C SER A 197 16.67 -18.71 -26.71
N ALA A 198 16.45 -18.18 -25.48
CA ALA A 198 15.27 -17.38 -25.13
C ALA A 198 15.40 -15.90 -25.53
N VAL A 199 16.57 -15.49 -26.05
CA VAL A 199 16.90 -14.11 -26.44
C VAL A 199 16.84 -13.99 -27.96
N GLY A 200 15.64 -14.06 -28.53
CA GLY A 200 15.43 -14.09 -29.98
C GLY A 200 14.37 -13.10 -30.49
N GLU A 201 14.85 -12.14 -31.29
CA GLU A 201 14.19 -11.23 -32.24
C GLU A 201 13.00 -10.39 -31.76
N LEU A 202 13.12 -9.05 -31.91
CA LEU A 202 12.10 -8.16 -32.49
C LEU A 202 12.58 -6.70 -32.47
N ALA A 203 12.29 -5.99 -33.58
CA ALA A 203 12.58 -4.58 -33.78
C ALA A 203 12.00 -3.69 -32.66
N GLY A 204 12.74 -2.64 -32.31
CA GLY A 204 12.48 -1.77 -31.16
C GLY A 204 11.04 -1.27 -31.07
N SER A 205 10.32 -1.78 -30.06
CA SER A 205 9.08 -1.18 -29.58
C SER A 205 9.36 -0.30 -28.37
N LYS A 206 8.79 0.90 -28.34
CA LYS A 206 8.79 1.74 -27.15
C LYS A 206 7.88 1.10 -26.08
N GLY A 207 8.38 0.95 -24.86
CA GLY A 207 7.72 0.20 -23.77
C GLY A 207 8.14 -1.28 -23.75
N LEU A 208 8.44 -1.80 -22.56
CA LEU A 208 8.70 -3.22 -22.34
C LEU A 208 7.45 -4.06 -22.63
N ARG A 209 7.56 -5.39 -22.71
CA ARG A 209 6.40 -6.27 -22.61
C ARG A 209 6.52 -7.15 -21.37
N ARG A 210 5.51 -7.13 -20.47
CA ARG A 210 5.33 -7.97 -19.27
C ARG A 210 6.53 -8.85 -18.89
N MET A 211 7.37 -8.43 -17.95
CA MET A 211 8.39 -9.33 -17.36
C MET A 211 7.75 -10.63 -16.84
N VAL A 212 8.20 -11.77 -17.35
CA VAL A 212 7.91 -13.08 -16.77
C VAL A 212 8.91 -13.27 -15.64
N ARG A 213 8.42 -13.49 -14.41
CA ARG A 213 9.27 -13.92 -13.29
C ARG A 213 9.95 -15.23 -13.70
N ALA A 214 11.26 -15.20 -13.92
CA ALA A 214 12.03 -16.42 -14.13
C ALA A 214 11.97 -17.26 -12.84
N PRO A 215 11.59 -18.55 -12.90
CA PRO A 215 11.45 -19.40 -11.71
C PRO A 215 12.76 -19.60 -10.93
N ALA A 216 13.92 -19.44 -11.58
CA ALA A 216 15.23 -19.84 -11.05
C ALA A 216 16.10 -18.69 -10.50
N ALA A 217 15.76 -17.43 -10.78
CA ALA A 217 16.50 -16.24 -10.30
C ALA A 217 15.64 -15.38 -9.36
N ALA A 218 14.75 -16.02 -8.61
CA ALA A 218 13.97 -15.37 -7.57
C ALA A 218 14.92 -14.86 -6.48
N ILE A 219 15.16 -13.54 -6.47
CA ILE A 219 15.58 -12.89 -5.23
C ILE A 219 14.40 -13.12 -4.28
N ARG A 220 14.59 -14.05 -3.34
CA ARG A 220 13.52 -14.50 -2.46
C ARG A 220 12.96 -13.32 -1.66
N PRO A 221 11.67 -13.35 -1.27
CA PRO A 221 11.04 -12.30 -0.46
C PRO A 221 11.65 -12.10 0.94
N ASP A 222 12.71 -12.86 1.28
CA ASP A 222 13.36 -12.91 2.59
C ASP A 222 14.70 -12.15 2.62
N GLN A 223 14.98 -11.16 1.76
CA GLN A 223 16.33 -10.56 1.62
C GLN A 223 16.49 -9.06 1.95
N GLY A 224 15.54 -8.39 2.61
CA GLY A 224 15.72 -7.04 3.16
C GLY A 224 15.67 -5.88 2.15
N TYR A 225 14.95 -6.00 1.04
CA TYR A 225 14.86 -4.92 0.04
C TYR A 225 13.43 -4.65 -0.48
N LEU A 226 13.23 -3.41 -0.95
CA LEU A 226 12.06 -3.00 -1.71
C LEU A 226 12.53 -2.19 -2.93
N VAL A 227 12.22 -2.67 -4.14
CA VAL A 227 12.46 -1.88 -5.36
C VAL A 227 11.14 -1.28 -5.81
N ALA A 228 11.00 0.04 -5.81
CA ALA A 228 9.87 0.74 -6.39
C ALA A 228 10.26 1.32 -7.76
N PHE A 229 9.35 1.25 -8.71
CA PHE A 229 9.50 1.81 -10.03
C PHE A 229 8.38 2.81 -10.27
N SER A 230 8.66 3.89 -11.01
CA SER A 230 7.61 4.85 -11.40
C SER A 230 6.61 4.29 -12.42
N THR A 231 6.98 3.23 -13.16
CA THR A 231 6.14 2.62 -14.20
C THR A 231 6.22 1.10 -14.28
N SER A 232 5.22 0.50 -14.95
CA SER A 232 5.12 -0.95 -15.16
C SER A 232 5.85 -1.39 -16.43
N ALA A 233 6.07 -2.70 -16.55
CA ALA A 233 6.82 -3.33 -17.64
C ALA A 233 6.18 -3.21 -19.05
N ASP A 234 5.30 -2.23 -19.29
CA ASP A 234 4.59 -2.02 -20.55
C ASP A 234 4.27 -0.55 -20.84
N GLN A 235 4.82 0.38 -20.06
CA GLN A 235 4.35 1.77 -20.03
C GLN A 235 5.50 2.78 -20.03
N PHE A 236 5.22 3.93 -20.63
CA PHE A 236 6.12 5.07 -20.61
C PHE A 236 6.09 5.71 -19.23
N ALA A 237 7.27 5.95 -18.63
CA ALA A 237 7.36 6.99 -17.62
C ALA A 237 7.23 8.31 -18.37
N PHE A 238 6.12 9.00 -18.12
CA PHE A 238 5.89 10.29 -18.71
C PHE A 238 6.48 11.35 -17.81
N ASP A 239 7.02 12.38 -18.44
CA ASP A 239 7.81 13.39 -17.76
C ASP A 239 6.95 14.44 -17.03
N ASP A 240 5.92 14.01 -16.30
CA ASP A 240 4.95 14.90 -15.63
C ASP A 240 5.21 15.07 -14.13
N GLY A 241 6.22 14.39 -13.58
CA GLY A 241 6.65 14.50 -12.18
C GLY A 241 5.58 14.04 -11.17
N ILE A 242 4.56 13.30 -11.61
CA ILE A 242 3.46 12.90 -10.73
C ILE A 242 3.89 11.88 -9.69
N PHE A 243 4.72 10.91 -10.11
CA PHE A 243 5.25 9.88 -9.24
C PHE A 243 6.09 10.47 -8.11
N SER A 244 7.09 11.29 -8.45
CA SER A 244 7.97 11.94 -7.49
C SER A 244 7.21 12.83 -6.50
N LYS A 245 6.18 13.56 -6.99
CA LYS A 245 5.29 14.38 -6.16
C LYS A 245 4.53 13.53 -5.14
N VAL A 246 3.83 12.50 -5.62
CA VAL A 246 3.03 11.61 -4.76
C VAL A 246 3.94 10.87 -3.76
N LEU A 247 5.09 10.37 -4.21
CA LEU A 247 6.08 9.73 -3.35
C LEU A 247 6.62 10.68 -2.27
N ALA A 248 6.95 11.92 -2.60
CA ALA A 248 7.41 12.92 -1.64
C ALA A 248 6.34 13.28 -0.59
N GLU A 249 5.06 13.20 -0.96
CA GLU A 249 3.94 13.37 -0.01
C GLU A 249 3.78 12.13 0.89
N GLU A 250 3.88 10.91 0.35
CA GLU A 250 3.79 9.67 1.14
C GLU A 250 5.00 9.49 2.08
N ILE A 251 6.22 9.86 1.68
CA ILE A 251 7.40 9.86 2.57
C ILE A 251 7.11 10.69 3.83
N ARG A 252 6.42 11.82 3.69
CA ARG A 252 6.12 12.74 4.79
C ARG A 252 4.84 12.42 5.56
N ARG A 253 4.12 11.36 5.20
CA ARG A 253 2.86 10.99 5.88
C ARG A 253 3.17 10.09 7.09
N PRO A 254 2.71 10.45 8.31
CA PRO A 254 2.90 9.64 9.50
C PRO A 254 1.98 8.42 9.50
N GLN A 255 2.17 7.52 10.46
CA GLN A 255 1.33 6.34 10.68
C GLN A 255 1.25 5.44 9.44
N GLN A 256 2.41 5.17 8.83
CA GLN A 256 2.52 4.20 7.75
C GLN A 256 3.92 3.63 7.62
N ASN A 257 3.97 2.35 7.25
CA ASN A 257 5.22 1.71 6.85
C ASN A 257 5.50 1.97 5.35
N ILE A 258 6.74 1.69 4.91
CA ILE A 258 7.17 1.97 3.54
C ILE A 258 6.41 1.16 2.48
N ALA A 259 5.97 -0.04 2.82
CA ALA A 259 5.16 -0.87 1.94
C ALA A 259 3.79 -0.23 1.70
N ASP A 260 3.12 0.24 2.76
CA ASP A 260 1.84 0.91 2.66
C ASP A 260 1.97 2.27 1.93
N ALA A 261 3.06 3.00 2.19
CA ALA A 261 3.36 4.24 1.50
C ALA A 261 3.44 4.01 -0.01
N LEU A 262 4.19 2.99 -0.46
CA LEU A 262 4.38 2.72 -1.89
C LEU A 262 3.13 2.13 -2.55
N LYS A 263 2.33 1.35 -1.84
CA LYS A 263 0.99 0.96 -2.32
C LYS A 263 0.12 2.21 -2.54
N ARG A 264 0.10 3.15 -1.59
CA ARG A 264 -0.60 4.43 -1.76
C ARG A 264 -0.05 5.26 -2.92
N VAL A 265 1.27 5.28 -3.12
CA VAL A 265 1.87 5.94 -4.29
C VAL A 265 1.32 5.32 -5.58
N SER A 266 1.31 3.98 -5.68
CA SER A 266 0.77 3.29 -6.86
C SER A 266 -0.70 3.62 -7.11
N ASP A 267 -1.53 3.56 -6.06
CA ASP A 267 -2.98 3.80 -6.13
C ASP A 267 -3.28 5.27 -6.52
N ARG A 268 -2.55 6.23 -5.95
CA ARG A 268 -2.72 7.68 -6.23
C ARG A 268 -2.22 8.07 -7.62
N VAL A 269 -1.08 7.54 -8.07
CA VAL A 269 -0.55 7.79 -9.41
C VAL A 269 -1.48 7.20 -10.47
N ALA A 270 -2.00 5.98 -10.24
CA ALA A 270 -2.92 5.33 -11.17
C ALA A 270 -4.22 6.12 -11.40
N LEU A 271 -4.66 6.91 -10.41
CA LEU A 271 -5.87 7.72 -10.54
C LEU A 271 -5.67 9.10 -11.15
N SER A 272 -4.44 9.61 -11.26
CA SER A 272 -4.24 11.01 -11.59
C SER A 272 -4.54 11.40 -13.05
N ALA A 273 -5.02 10.47 -13.88
CA ALA A 273 -5.71 10.69 -15.17
C ALA A 273 -5.14 11.80 -16.08
N GLY A 274 -3.83 12.06 -16.06
CA GLY A 274 -3.14 12.80 -17.11
C GLY A 274 -3.23 12.00 -18.40
N LYS A 275 -3.11 12.67 -19.57
CA LYS A 275 -3.17 12.07 -20.93
C LYS A 275 -2.23 10.87 -21.17
N ASN A 276 -1.44 10.51 -20.18
CA ASN A 276 -0.19 9.77 -20.20
C ASN A 276 -0.05 9.03 -18.86
N PHE A 277 -0.37 7.73 -18.86
CA PHE A 277 -0.58 6.92 -17.65
C PHE A 277 0.72 6.28 -17.11
N GLN A 278 0.87 6.23 -15.79
CA GLN A 278 1.98 5.54 -15.09
C GLN A 278 1.46 4.51 -14.07
N LYS A 279 2.09 3.33 -13.98
CA LYS A 279 1.82 2.31 -12.95
C LYS A 279 3.06 2.07 -12.11
N PRO A 280 3.19 2.69 -10.94
CA PRO A 280 4.25 2.33 -10.04
C PRO A 280 4.13 0.87 -9.64
N THR A 281 5.21 0.11 -9.81
CA THR A 281 5.28 -1.29 -9.35
C THR A 281 6.35 -1.39 -8.28
N PHE A 282 6.21 -2.34 -7.37
CA PHE A 282 7.26 -2.59 -6.40
C PHE A 282 7.46 -4.09 -6.18
N ASP A 283 8.71 -4.49 -6.14
CA ASP A 283 9.13 -5.81 -5.70
C ASP A 283 9.37 -5.74 -4.19
N TYR A 284 8.77 -6.67 -3.45
CA TYR A 284 8.85 -6.73 -2.00
C TYR A 284 9.63 -7.97 -1.55
N GLY A 285 10.60 -7.75 -0.67
CA GLY A 285 11.30 -8.82 0.01
C GLY A 285 11.97 -8.38 1.30
N LEU A 286 11.30 -7.59 2.14
CA LEU A 286 11.87 -7.15 3.43
C LEU A 286 11.85 -8.29 4.46
N GLN A 287 12.90 -8.37 5.29
CA GLN A 287 12.92 -9.25 6.45
C GLN A 287 12.28 -8.53 7.66
N GLY A 288 11.19 -9.07 8.20
CA GLY A 288 10.48 -8.50 9.35
C GLY A 288 9.50 -7.38 8.99
N ALA A 289 9.00 -6.66 10.00
CA ALA A 289 8.04 -5.58 9.79
C ALA A 289 8.66 -4.44 8.96
N PRO A 290 8.01 -3.97 7.88
CA PRO A 290 8.52 -2.87 7.08
C PRO A 290 8.73 -1.62 7.96
N PRO A 291 9.86 -0.92 7.83
CA PRO A 291 10.12 0.30 8.58
C PRO A 291 9.26 1.45 8.06
N CYS A 292 9.37 2.59 8.73
CA CYS A 292 8.48 3.74 8.52
C CYS A 292 9.31 5.02 8.37
N PHE A 293 8.89 5.90 7.44
CA PHE A 293 9.59 7.16 7.22
C PHE A 293 9.49 8.11 8.43
N ILE A 294 8.32 8.19 9.08
CA ILE A 294 8.12 9.05 10.26
C ILE A 294 7.71 8.23 11.48
N SER A 295 6.58 7.53 11.37
CA SER A 295 6.04 6.70 12.44
C SER A 295 5.25 5.55 11.83
N CYS A 296 5.39 4.37 12.44
CA CYS A 296 4.60 3.22 12.06
C CYS A 296 3.21 3.30 12.66
N ASP A 297 2.21 2.91 11.86
CA ASP A 297 0.93 2.50 12.40
C ASP A 297 1.11 1.11 13.02
N ARG A 298 1.05 1.03 14.36
CA ARG A 298 1.17 -0.27 15.05
C ARG A 298 0.05 -1.24 14.66
N ALA A 299 -1.12 -0.71 14.28
CA ALA A 299 -2.21 -1.53 13.79
C ALA A 299 -1.93 -2.09 12.38
N ALA A 300 -0.88 -1.64 11.68
CA ALA A 300 -0.48 -2.16 10.38
C ALA A 300 0.49 -3.37 10.44
N ASN A 301 0.99 -3.75 11.62
CA ASN A 301 2.01 -4.80 11.74
C ASN A 301 1.50 -6.20 11.38
N ASP A 302 0.17 -6.41 11.33
CA ASP A 302 -0.46 -7.70 11.07
C ASP A 302 -1.32 -7.68 9.78
N ARG A 303 -1.07 -6.74 8.86
CA ARG A 303 -1.65 -6.77 7.51
C ARG A 303 -0.60 -7.10 6.46
N PHE A 304 -1.01 -7.82 5.43
CA PHE A 304 -0.17 -8.20 4.30
C PHE A 304 -0.90 -7.93 2.98
N TYR A 305 -0.23 -8.11 1.84
CA TYR A 305 -0.85 -8.08 0.52
C TYR A 305 -0.02 -8.98 -0.40
N ASP A 306 -0.66 -9.60 -1.39
CA ASP A 306 0.03 -10.56 -2.27
C ASP A 306 0.66 -9.90 -3.52
N CYS A 307 0.30 -8.65 -3.81
CA CYS A 307 0.83 -7.88 -4.94
C CYS A 307 0.56 -6.36 -4.78
N ALA A 308 1.21 -5.52 -5.59
CA ALA A 308 1.12 -4.06 -5.49
C ALA A 308 -0.31 -3.48 -5.58
N ASN A 309 -1.19 -4.08 -6.38
CA ASN A 309 -2.60 -3.68 -6.53
C ASN A 309 -3.56 -4.66 -5.83
N CYS A 310 -3.04 -5.55 -4.99
CA CYS A 310 -3.86 -6.47 -4.21
C CYS A 310 -4.38 -5.74 -2.96
N PRO A 311 -5.60 -6.06 -2.50
CA PRO A 311 -6.12 -5.52 -1.25
C PRO A 311 -5.20 -5.84 -0.07
N TRP A 312 -5.16 -4.95 0.91
CA TRP A 312 -4.59 -5.27 2.21
C TRP A 312 -5.43 -6.36 2.87
N MET A 313 -4.77 -7.41 3.33
CA MET A 313 -5.34 -8.60 3.91
C MET A 313 -4.94 -8.72 5.38
N ARG A 314 -5.81 -9.33 6.17
CA ARG A 314 -5.53 -9.69 7.56
C ARG A 314 -6.02 -11.09 7.85
N ALA A 315 -5.18 -11.89 8.50
CA ALA A 315 -5.57 -13.20 8.98
C ALA A 315 -6.56 -13.08 10.14
N ILE A 316 -7.66 -13.83 10.04
CA ILE A 316 -8.69 -13.99 11.06
C ILE A 316 -8.58 -15.43 11.59
N PRO A 317 -8.48 -15.65 12.91
CA PRO A 317 -8.31 -16.98 13.47
C PRO A 317 -9.55 -17.85 13.25
N ALA A 318 -9.38 -19.18 13.25
CA ALA A 318 -10.50 -20.09 13.41
C ALA A 318 -11.16 -19.87 14.78
N GLY A 319 -12.46 -20.12 14.88
CA GLY A 319 -13.18 -19.85 16.12
C GLY A 319 -14.65 -20.19 16.09
N THR A 320 -15.31 -19.96 17.22
CA THR A 320 -16.76 -20.06 17.35
C THR A 320 -17.31 -18.67 17.66
N THR A 321 -18.38 -18.27 16.99
CA THR A 321 -18.97 -16.94 17.13
C THR A 321 -20.50 -16.99 17.05
N PRO A 322 -21.22 -16.06 17.68
CA PRO A 322 -22.64 -15.86 17.39
C PRO A 322 -22.86 -15.41 15.95
N PHE A 323 -23.87 -15.99 15.31
CA PHE A 323 -24.35 -15.64 13.98
C PHE A 323 -25.86 -15.41 14.02
N GLY A 324 -26.33 -14.33 13.42
CA GLY A 324 -27.71 -13.85 13.53
C GLY A 324 -27.93 -12.97 14.75
N SER A 325 -29.19 -12.58 14.98
CA SER A 325 -29.59 -11.63 16.02
C SER A 325 -30.56 -12.24 17.04
N PRO A 326 -30.49 -11.85 18.32
CA PRO A 326 -31.46 -12.27 19.30
C PRO A 326 -32.85 -11.67 18.95
N PRO A 327 -33.96 -12.35 19.26
CA PRO A 327 -35.31 -11.85 18.94
C PRO A 327 -35.62 -10.46 19.51
N SER A 328 -34.93 -10.07 20.57
CA SER A 328 -35.07 -8.77 21.25
C SER A 328 -34.18 -7.66 20.68
N GLU A 329 -33.32 -7.92 19.70
CA GLU A 329 -32.44 -6.91 19.11
C GLU A 329 -33.28 -5.84 18.37
N PRO A 330 -33.17 -4.55 18.71
CA PRO A 330 -33.91 -3.52 18.01
C PRO A 330 -33.57 -3.46 16.53
N GLY A 331 -34.59 -3.26 15.69
CA GLY A 331 -34.39 -3.18 14.24
C GLY A 331 -34.12 -4.52 13.55
N ARG A 332 -34.16 -5.65 14.28
CA ARG A 332 -34.05 -7.02 13.71
C ARG A 332 -35.03 -7.22 12.54
N GLY A 333 -34.48 -7.58 11.39
CA GLY A 333 -35.22 -8.01 10.21
C GLY A 333 -35.85 -9.39 10.38
N SER A 334 -36.94 -9.64 9.66
CA SER A 334 -37.65 -10.93 9.68
C SER A 334 -36.86 -12.07 9.03
N ASP A 335 -35.90 -11.74 8.16
CA ASP A 335 -35.04 -12.66 7.41
C ASP A 335 -33.70 -12.93 8.11
N GLU A 336 -33.48 -12.32 9.28
CA GLU A 336 -32.33 -12.58 10.13
C GLU A 336 -32.50 -13.89 10.91
N PRO A 337 -31.55 -14.83 10.81
CA PRO A 337 -31.54 -16.02 11.66
C PRO A 337 -31.59 -15.66 13.14
N VAL A 338 -32.27 -16.48 13.93
CA VAL A 338 -32.17 -16.41 15.39
C VAL A 338 -30.71 -16.70 15.76
N GLN A 339 -30.15 -15.87 16.66
CA GLN A 339 -28.75 -15.97 17.03
C GLN A 339 -28.38 -17.38 17.52
N ALA A 340 -27.35 -17.96 16.90
CA ALA A 340 -26.79 -19.24 17.28
C ALA A 340 -25.27 -19.23 17.07
N ASN A 341 -24.56 -20.12 17.78
CA ASN A 341 -23.12 -20.25 17.60
C ASN A 341 -22.81 -21.02 16.31
N VAL A 342 -21.95 -20.44 15.46
CA VAL A 342 -21.38 -21.09 14.28
C VAL A 342 -19.88 -21.26 14.45
N ARG A 343 -19.32 -22.30 13.85
CA ARG A 343 -17.89 -22.58 13.89
C ARG A 343 -17.24 -22.23 12.55
N ILE A 344 -16.24 -21.36 12.61
CA ILE A 344 -15.29 -21.09 11.53
C ILE A 344 -14.14 -22.10 11.70
N GLU A 345 -14.10 -23.10 10.81
CA GLU A 345 -13.23 -24.27 10.98
C GLU A 345 -11.74 -23.95 10.78
N ARG A 346 -11.43 -23.03 9.87
CA ARG A 346 -10.06 -22.71 9.47
C ARG A 346 -9.85 -21.19 9.52
N PRO A 347 -8.65 -20.74 9.90
CA PRO A 347 -8.31 -19.34 9.74
C PRO A 347 -8.34 -18.98 8.25
N PHE A 348 -8.67 -17.73 7.96
CA PHE A 348 -8.73 -17.19 6.61
C PHE A 348 -8.23 -15.76 6.64
N ALA A 349 -7.77 -15.23 5.52
CA ALA A 349 -7.46 -13.81 5.43
C ALA A 349 -8.61 -13.05 4.78
N ILE A 350 -8.96 -11.88 5.30
CA ILE A 350 -9.97 -11.00 4.74
C ILE A 350 -9.40 -9.62 4.47
N GLY A 351 -9.94 -8.93 3.46
CA GLY A 351 -9.59 -7.55 3.18
C GLY A 351 -9.76 -6.68 4.43
N VAL A 352 -8.73 -5.91 4.79
CA VAL A 352 -8.80 -4.89 5.87
C VAL A 352 -9.82 -3.81 5.54
N TYR A 353 -9.97 -3.55 4.24
CA TYR A 353 -10.85 -2.56 3.63
C TYR A 353 -11.77 -3.21 2.60
N GLU A 354 -12.84 -2.51 2.25
CA GLU A 354 -13.55 -2.74 0.99
C GLU A 354 -12.58 -2.56 -0.19
N VAL A 355 -12.82 -3.25 -1.31
CA VAL A 355 -12.03 -3.07 -2.53
C VAL A 355 -12.18 -1.63 -3.00
N THR A 356 -11.05 -0.96 -3.14
CA THR A 356 -11.00 0.46 -3.49
C THR A 356 -11.18 0.69 -4.99
N ILE A 357 -11.50 1.93 -5.38
CA ILE A 357 -11.53 2.34 -6.79
C ILE A 357 -10.17 2.12 -7.46
N ALA A 358 -9.05 2.35 -6.75
CA ALA A 358 -7.73 2.13 -7.31
C ALA A 358 -7.45 0.65 -7.63
N GLU A 359 -7.86 -0.25 -6.72
CA GLU A 359 -7.73 -1.69 -6.91
C GLU A 359 -8.63 -2.18 -8.05
N TRP A 360 -9.88 -1.72 -8.11
CA TRP A 360 -10.81 -2.03 -9.20
C TRP A 360 -10.28 -1.55 -10.56
N ASN A 361 -9.80 -0.32 -10.64
CA ASN A 361 -9.21 0.24 -11.86
C ASN A 361 -7.97 -0.56 -12.31
N GLY A 362 -7.27 -1.20 -11.36
CA GLY A 362 -6.23 -2.17 -11.67
C GLY A 362 -6.72 -3.32 -12.54
N CYS A 363 -7.89 -3.89 -12.22
CA CYS A 363 -8.55 -4.94 -12.99
C CYS A 363 -9.10 -4.45 -14.33
N VAL A 364 -9.71 -3.25 -14.35
CA VAL A 364 -10.24 -2.64 -15.59
C VAL A 364 -9.13 -2.42 -16.61
N ARG A 365 -7.98 -1.90 -16.16
CA ARG A 365 -6.82 -1.67 -17.03
C ARG A 365 -6.23 -2.96 -17.60
N ASP A 366 -6.28 -4.04 -16.82
CA ASP A 366 -5.84 -5.36 -17.27
C ASP A 366 -6.93 -6.05 -18.14
N ASN A 367 -7.97 -5.30 -18.56
CA ASN A 367 -9.12 -5.74 -19.38
C ASN A 367 -9.92 -6.92 -18.80
N ALA A 368 -9.85 -7.11 -17.48
CA ALA A 368 -10.56 -8.21 -16.81
C ALA A 368 -11.87 -7.76 -16.14
N CYS A 369 -12.02 -6.46 -15.83
CA CYS A 369 -13.23 -5.90 -15.23
C CYS A 369 -13.83 -4.80 -16.10
N THR A 370 -15.14 -4.59 -15.99
CA THR A 370 -15.80 -3.44 -16.59
C THR A 370 -15.42 -2.14 -15.89
N LYS A 371 -15.39 -1.05 -16.65
CA LYS A 371 -15.37 0.30 -16.08
C LYS A 371 -16.72 0.55 -15.39
N LEU A 372 -16.67 1.07 -14.16
CA LEU A 372 -17.85 1.38 -13.36
C LEU A 372 -18.12 2.88 -13.33
N GLY A 373 -19.37 3.25 -13.01
CA GLY A 373 -19.69 4.60 -12.54
C GLY A 373 -18.88 4.89 -11.28
N ASN A 374 -18.39 6.11 -11.11
CA ASN A 374 -17.55 6.43 -9.96
C ASN A 374 -18.03 7.68 -9.22
N TRP A 375 -17.98 7.58 -7.90
CA TRP A 375 -17.95 8.75 -7.02
C TRP A 375 -16.64 9.53 -7.16
N ALA A 376 -15.61 8.93 -7.78
CA ALA A 376 -14.30 9.55 -7.94
C ALA A 376 -14.28 10.83 -8.82
N LYS A 377 -15.32 11.13 -9.61
CA LYS A 377 -15.45 12.44 -10.25
C LYS A 377 -15.79 13.55 -9.25
N GLU A 378 -16.56 13.22 -8.22
CA GLU A 378 -17.03 14.15 -7.19
C GLU A 378 -16.11 14.15 -5.95
N ASN A 379 -15.42 13.02 -5.71
CA ASN A 379 -14.40 12.84 -4.68
C ASN A 379 -13.23 12.01 -5.25
N PRO A 380 -12.23 12.65 -5.92
CA PRO A 380 -11.12 11.96 -6.63
C PRO A 380 -10.09 11.37 -5.65
N ASN A 381 -10.54 10.46 -4.81
CA ASN A 381 -9.74 9.80 -3.81
C ASN A 381 -9.64 8.30 -4.13
N PRO A 382 -8.41 7.75 -4.30
CA PRO A 382 -8.21 6.34 -4.62
C PRO A 382 -8.64 5.37 -3.54
N LEU A 383 -8.79 5.84 -2.32
CA LEU A 383 -9.06 5.03 -1.15
C LEU A 383 -10.54 5.02 -0.76
N ILE A 384 -11.46 5.47 -1.62
CA ILE A 384 -12.89 5.20 -1.44
C ILE A 384 -13.24 3.83 -2.06
N PRO A 385 -14.26 3.12 -1.55
CA PRO A 385 -14.69 1.84 -2.10
C PRO A 385 -15.17 1.98 -3.55
N ALA A 386 -14.87 0.97 -4.36
CA ALA A 386 -15.50 0.80 -5.66
C ALA A 386 -16.97 0.39 -5.46
N THR A 387 -17.88 1.08 -6.13
CA THR A 387 -19.34 0.85 -6.06
C THR A 387 -19.93 0.55 -7.43
N ASP A 388 -21.24 0.34 -7.51
CA ASP A 388 -21.93 -0.06 -8.74
C ASP A 388 -21.49 -1.47 -9.21
N ILE A 389 -21.13 -2.32 -8.26
CA ILE A 389 -20.62 -3.67 -8.50
C ILE A 389 -21.78 -4.67 -8.39
N SER A 390 -21.95 -5.52 -9.41
CA SER A 390 -22.82 -6.69 -9.32
C SER A 390 -22.05 -7.90 -8.75
N TYR A 391 -22.75 -8.95 -8.35
CA TYR A 391 -22.09 -10.18 -7.90
C TYR A 391 -21.21 -10.78 -9.01
N GLU A 392 -21.65 -10.72 -10.26
CA GLU A 392 -20.91 -11.22 -11.42
C GLU A 392 -19.64 -10.40 -11.68
N ASP A 393 -19.72 -9.08 -11.55
CA ASP A 393 -18.54 -8.21 -11.63
C ASP A 393 -17.54 -8.54 -10.50
N ALA A 394 -18.04 -8.78 -9.28
CA ALA A 394 -17.20 -9.19 -8.15
C ALA A 394 -16.47 -10.51 -8.42
N GLN A 395 -17.13 -11.50 -9.04
CA GLN A 395 -16.49 -12.75 -9.43
C GLN A 395 -15.37 -12.53 -10.48
N ALA A 396 -15.60 -11.65 -11.46
CA ALA A 396 -14.59 -11.31 -12.46
C ALA A 396 -13.34 -10.66 -11.82
N PHE A 397 -13.55 -9.76 -10.86
CA PHE A 397 -12.47 -9.15 -10.09
C PHE A 397 -11.68 -10.20 -9.29
N LEU A 398 -12.35 -11.12 -8.62
CA LEU A 398 -11.72 -12.19 -7.83
C LEU A 398 -10.92 -13.16 -8.71
N ALA A 399 -11.42 -13.49 -9.89
CA ALA A 399 -10.70 -14.33 -10.86
C ALA A 399 -9.41 -13.62 -11.33
N TRP A 400 -9.50 -12.32 -11.67
CA TRP A 400 -8.34 -11.51 -12.02
C TRP A 400 -7.33 -11.44 -10.86
N LEU A 401 -7.80 -11.16 -9.64
CA LEU A 401 -6.96 -11.05 -8.46
C LEU A 401 -6.25 -12.36 -8.14
N THR A 402 -6.93 -13.49 -8.33
CA THR A 402 -6.37 -14.83 -8.18
C THR A 402 -5.21 -15.07 -9.14
N VAL A 403 -5.41 -14.78 -10.43
CA VAL A 403 -4.36 -14.88 -11.44
C VAL A 403 -3.21 -13.91 -11.16
N LYS A 404 -3.53 -12.71 -10.66
CA LYS A 404 -2.55 -11.64 -10.43
C LYS A 404 -1.60 -11.95 -9.27
N SER A 405 -2.15 -12.49 -8.19
CA SER A 405 -1.43 -12.81 -6.96
C SER A 405 -0.81 -14.21 -6.98
N GLY A 406 -1.38 -15.13 -7.77
CA GLY A 406 -1.07 -16.56 -7.66
C GLY A 406 -1.69 -17.21 -6.41
N ARG A 407 -2.62 -16.53 -5.73
CA ARG A 407 -3.33 -17.00 -4.52
C ARG A 407 -4.82 -17.10 -4.78
N THR A 408 -5.51 -17.99 -4.07
CA THR A 408 -6.96 -18.17 -4.25
C THR A 408 -7.73 -17.07 -3.53
N TYR A 409 -8.45 -16.23 -4.29
CA TYR A 409 -9.33 -15.20 -3.78
C TYR A 409 -10.81 -15.51 -4.06
N ARG A 410 -11.67 -15.20 -3.08
CA ARG A 410 -13.12 -15.42 -3.14
C ARG A 410 -13.89 -14.33 -2.39
N LEU A 411 -15.22 -14.34 -2.49
CA LEU A 411 -16.07 -13.58 -1.56
C LEU A 411 -16.09 -14.29 -0.19
N PRO A 412 -16.28 -13.53 0.90
CA PRO A 412 -16.55 -14.14 2.20
C PRO A 412 -17.86 -14.93 2.13
N THR A 413 -17.93 -16.06 2.83
CA THR A 413 -19.22 -16.62 3.19
C THR A 413 -19.95 -15.65 4.12
N GLU A 414 -21.26 -15.77 4.22
CA GLU A 414 -22.02 -14.90 5.12
C GLU A 414 -21.58 -15.03 6.59
N ALA A 415 -21.27 -16.25 7.02
CA ALA A 415 -20.78 -16.52 8.37
C ALA A 415 -19.39 -15.92 8.61
N GLU A 416 -18.47 -16.03 7.65
CA GLU A 416 -17.15 -15.39 7.75
C GLU A 416 -17.26 -13.86 7.81
N TRP A 417 -18.15 -13.27 7.00
CA TRP A 417 -18.37 -11.83 7.02
C TRP A 417 -18.89 -11.34 8.38
N GLU A 418 -19.93 -11.99 8.92
CA GLU A 418 -20.48 -11.60 10.23
C GLU A 418 -19.48 -11.85 11.36
N TYR A 419 -18.74 -12.97 11.31
CA TYR A 419 -17.67 -13.24 12.27
C TYR A 419 -16.61 -12.14 12.27
N ALA A 420 -16.14 -11.78 11.08
CA ALA A 420 -15.16 -10.73 10.87
C ALA A 420 -15.70 -9.37 11.34
N SER A 421 -16.98 -9.07 11.04
CA SER A 421 -17.68 -7.84 11.43
C SER A 421 -17.75 -7.68 12.95
N ARG A 422 -18.13 -8.75 13.66
CA ARG A 422 -18.30 -8.76 15.12
C ARG A 422 -17.01 -8.55 15.89
N GLY A 423 -15.85 -8.93 15.33
CA GLY A 423 -14.57 -8.77 16.01
C GLY A 423 -14.53 -9.44 17.40
N GLY A 424 -15.27 -10.54 17.57
CA GLY A 424 -15.36 -11.26 18.85
C GLY A 424 -16.48 -10.82 19.81
N THR A 425 -17.31 -9.83 19.47
CA THR A 425 -18.43 -9.40 20.32
C THR A 425 -19.77 -10.06 19.93
N PRO A 426 -20.68 -10.31 20.89
CA PRO A 426 -22.03 -10.81 20.60
C PRO A 426 -23.06 -9.70 20.32
N SER A 427 -22.67 -8.44 20.48
CA SER A 427 -23.54 -7.26 20.43
C SER A 427 -23.99 -6.90 19.01
N ALA A 428 -24.93 -5.96 18.87
CA ALA A 428 -25.43 -5.53 17.57
C ALA A 428 -24.33 -4.92 16.68
N PHE A 429 -23.38 -4.19 17.27
CA PHE A 429 -22.22 -3.57 16.61
C PHE A 429 -20.92 -4.05 17.28
N PRO A 430 -19.74 -3.94 16.62
CA PRO A 430 -18.47 -4.38 17.21
C PRO A 430 -18.06 -3.58 18.46
N TRP A 431 -18.67 -2.43 18.70
CA TRP A 431 -18.37 -1.56 19.85
C TRP A 431 -19.45 -1.60 20.94
N GLY A 432 -20.49 -2.42 20.78
CA GLY A 432 -21.60 -2.54 21.72
C GLY A 432 -22.98 -2.53 21.04
N ASP A 433 -23.99 -2.08 21.76
CA ASP A 433 -25.39 -2.12 21.34
C ASP A 433 -25.93 -0.79 20.78
N ASP A 434 -25.03 0.16 20.51
CA ASP A 434 -25.34 1.45 19.91
C ASP A 434 -24.28 1.85 18.88
N ILE A 435 -24.60 2.83 18.03
CA ILE A 435 -23.74 3.33 16.96
C ILE A 435 -23.88 4.85 16.81
N GLY A 436 -22.76 5.55 16.69
CA GLY A 436 -22.73 7.01 16.52
C GLY A 436 -21.97 7.47 15.27
N PRO A 437 -22.10 8.76 14.90
CA PRO A 437 -21.49 9.34 13.70
C PRO A 437 -19.96 9.32 13.65
N SER A 438 -19.27 9.04 14.77
CA SER A 438 -17.80 8.92 14.83
C SER A 438 -17.29 7.51 14.55
N GLN A 439 -18.19 6.54 14.37
CA GLN A 439 -17.82 5.12 14.29
C GLN A 439 -18.05 4.51 12.90
N ALA A 440 -18.94 5.07 12.08
CA ALA A 440 -19.25 4.54 10.75
C ALA A 440 -19.81 5.63 9.81
N ASN A 441 -19.73 5.37 8.50
CA ASN A 441 -20.38 6.20 7.48
C ASN A 441 -21.79 5.67 7.15
N TYR A 442 -22.84 6.45 7.44
CA TYR A 442 -24.24 6.10 7.20
C TYR A 442 -25.10 7.38 7.13
N ASP A 443 -26.43 7.26 7.04
CA ASP A 443 -27.33 8.40 7.22
C ASP A 443 -27.31 8.88 8.68
N HIS A 444 -26.39 9.80 8.96
CA HIS A 444 -26.18 10.39 10.28
C HIS A 444 -27.37 11.21 10.81
N THR A 445 -28.40 11.47 9.99
CA THR A 445 -29.62 12.16 10.44
C THR A 445 -30.60 11.21 11.14
N ALA A 446 -30.47 9.90 10.89
CA ALA A 446 -31.27 8.87 11.53
C ALA A 446 -30.64 8.42 12.87
N ARG A 447 -31.49 7.96 13.79
CA ARG A 447 -31.08 7.45 15.10
C ARG A 447 -31.29 5.95 15.19
N TYR A 448 -30.36 5.27 15.86
CA TYR A 448 -30.60 3.94 16.39
C TYR A 448 -30.71 4.06 17.90
N ARG A 449 -31.83 3.65 18.47
CA ARG A 449 -32.15 3.93 19.88
C ARG A 449 -32.02 5.44 20.17
N GLY A 450 -31.14 5.81 21.10
CA GLY A 450 -30.88 7.19 21.52
C GLY A 450 -29.60 7.79 20.94
N SER A 451 -28.98 7.16 19.95
CA SER A 451 -27.70 7.59 19.37
C SER A 451 -27.68 9.06 18.95
N ASP A 452 -26.48 9.64 18.97
CA ASP A 452 -26.24 10.98 18.44
C ASP A 452 -26.46 11.04 16.91
N THR A 453 -26.72 12.25 16.42
CA THR A 453 -26.92 12.54 14.98
C THR A 453 -25.90 13.58 14.51
N ALA A 454 -25.61 13.57 13.21
CA ALA A 454 -24.76 14.57 12.55
C ALA A 454 -25.29 14.87 11.13
N PRO A 455 -24.80 15.93 10.45
CA PRO A 455 -25.16 16.19 9.06
C PRO A 455 -24.84 14.99 8.15
N TYR A 456 -25.81 14.61 7.32
CA TYR A 456 -25.62 13.53 6.36
C TYR A 456 -24.66 13.92 5.24
N ARG A 457 -23.69 13.06 4.95
CA ARG A 457 -22.66 13.31 3.92
C ARG A 457 -23.12 12.96 2.51
N GLY A 458 -23.81 11.84 2.33
CA GLY A 458 -24.38 11.46 1.02
C GLY A 458 -23.44 10.75 0.04
N TYR A 459 -22.26 10.31 0.47
CA TYR A 459 -21.27 9.66 -0.40
C TYR A 459 -20.35 8.71 0.37
N PRO A 460 -19.69 7.74 -0.30
CA PRO A 460 -18.72 6.87 0.34
C PRO A 460 -17.46 7.65 0.74
N GLU A 461 -16.92 7.30 1.90
CA GLU A 461 -15.72 7.92 2.47
C GLU A 461 -14.50 6.99 2.33
N ASN A 462 -13.33 7.47 2.75
CA ASN A 462 -12.13 6.66 2.74
C ASN A 462 -12.35 5.37 3.52
N VAL A 463 -11.84 4.27 3.00
CA VAL A 463 -11.95 2.95 3.62
C VAL A 463 -11.33 2.88 5.03
N ASN A 464 -10.52 3.86 5.41
CA ASN A 464 -9.91 4.01 6.73
C ASN A 464 -10.39 5.26 7.51
N ALA A 465 -11.52 5.86 7.13
CA ALA A 465 -12.03 7.09 7.75
C ALA A 465 -12.52 6.89 9.20
N TYR A 466 -12.94 5.67 9.54
CA TYR A 466 -13.54 5.33 10.83
C TYR A 466 -12.74 4.23 11.56
N PRO A 467 -12.86 4.13 12.90
CA PRO A 467 -12.13 3.14 13.69
C PRO A 467 -12.37 1.70 13.21
N ALA A 468 -11.33 0.88 13.31
CA ALA A 468 -11.44 -0.55 13.03
C ALA A 468 -12.10 -1.30 14.20
N ASN A 469 -12.66 -2.48 13.95
CA ASN A 469 -13.12 -3.38 15.02
C ASN A 469 -11.93 -4.08 15.72
N ALA A 470 -12.18 -5.00 16.65
CA ALA A 470 -11.10 -5.66 17.41
C ALA A 470 -10.24 -6.63 16.59
N PHE A 471 -10.69 -7.08 15.41
CA PHE A 471 -9.82 -7.74 14.43
C PHE A 471 -9.05 -6.73 13.57
N GLY A 472 -9.30 -5.43 13.75
CA GLY A 472 -8.71 -4.33 13.00
C GLY A 472 -9.13 -4.30 11.54
N LEU A 473 -10.40 -4.65 11.28
CA LEU A 473 -11.07 -4.43 10.01
C LEU A 473 -11.85 -3.12 10.08
N ASN A 474 -11.70 -2.28 9.05
CA ASN A 474 -12.40 -0.99 8.97
C ASN A 474 -13.67 -1.12 8.13
N GLN A 475 -14.64 -0.23 8.41
CA GLN A 475 -15.86 -0.06 7.60
C GLN A 475 -16.66 -1.35 7.42
N MET A 476 -16.64 -2.25 8.42
CA MET A 476 -17.56 -3.40 8.43
C MET A 476 -19.02 -2.95 8.69
N GLN A 477 -19.20 -1.73 9.23
CA GLN A 477 -20.48 -1.07 9.47
C GLN A 477 -20.56 0.17 8.57
N GLY A 478 -21.46 0.15 7.60
CA GLY A 478 -21.72 1.29 6.72
C GLY A 478 -20.74 1.41 5.56
N ASN A 479 -20.56 2.63 5.08
CA ASN A 479 -19.81 2.98 3.87
C ASN A 479 -20.40 2.33 2.61
N VAL A 480 -20.17 1.06 2.29
CA VAL A 480 -20.90 0.38 1.20
C VAL A 480 -21.36 -1.01 1.59
N TRP A 481 -22.46 -1.46 0.99
CA TRP A 481 -22.87 -2.85 1.11
C TRP A 481 -21.83 -3.77 0.48
N GLU A 482 -21.53 -4.90 1.09
CA GLU A 482 -20.51 -5.83 0.62
C GLU A 482 -21.12 -7.16 0.16
N TRP A 483 -20.82 -7.58 -1.07
CA TRP A 483 -21.22 -8.90 -1.57
C TRP A 483 -20.61 -10.05 -0.76
N THR A 484 -21.42 -11.07 -0.48
CA THR A 484 -20.98 -12.35 0.10
C THR A 484 -21.27 -13.50 -0.85
N ALA A 485 -20.66 -14.66 -0.63
CA ALA A 485 -20.99 -15.89 -1.35
C ALA A 485 -22.38 -16.47 -0.99
N GLY A 486 -23.00 -15.98 0.09
CA GLY A 486 -24.27 -16.49 0.60
C GLY A 486 -25.44 -16.30 -0.37
N CYS A 487 -26.33 -17.29 -0.42
CA CYS A 487 -27.58 -17.21 -1.18
C CYS A 487 -28.74 -17.76 -0.35
N THR A 488 -29.95 -17.29 -0.60
CA THR A 488 -31.13 -17.60 0.24
C THR A 488 -32.03 -18.69 -0.31
N ASP A 489 -31.78 -19.16 -1.54
CA ASP A 489 -32.45 -20.31 -2.14
C ASP A 489 -31.46 -21.23 -2.87
N GLN A 490 -31.86 -22.49 -3.10
CA GLN A 490 -31.00 -23.50 -3.75
C GLN A 490 -30.57 -23.11 -5.17
N SER A 491 -31.39 -22.31 -5.85
CA SER A 491 -31.10 -21.77 -7.19
C SER A 491 -30.19 -20.53 -7.16
N CYS A 492 -29.83 -20.03 -5.98
CA CYS A 492 -29.15 -18.77 -5.73
C CYS A 492 -29.65 -17.61 -6.61
N ARG A 493 -30.98 -17.44 -6.75
CA ARG A 493 -31.59 -16.34 -7.53
C ARG A 493 -31.26 -14.97 -6.97
N THR A 494 -31.05 -14.90 -5.67
CA THR A 494 -30.53 -13.73 -4.97
C THR A 494 -29.33 -14.11 -4.12
N ARG A 495 -28.43 -13.15 -3.95
CA ARG A 495 -27.22 -13.24 -3.17
C ARG A 495 -27.32 -12.27 -2.00
N VAL A 496 -26.65 -12.61 -0.91
CA VAL A 496 -26.64 -11.82 0.31
C VAL A 496 -25.55 -10.76 0.23
N ILE A 497 -25.92 -9.53 0.56
CA ILE A 497 -25.00 -8.43 0.85
C ILE A 497 -25.14 -8.02 2.32
N ARG A 498 -24.06 -7.51 2.91
CA ARG A 498 -23.96 -7.19 4.35
C ARG A 498 -23.36 -5.80 4.59
N GLY A 499 -23.48 -5.30 5.83
CA GLY A 499 -22.78 -4.11 6.32
C GLY A 499 -23.57 -2.80 6.36
N GLY A 500 -24.57 -2.62 5.49
CA GLY A 500 -25.17 -1.31 5.28
C GLY A 500 -24.31 -0.43 4.37
N SER A 501 -24.75 0.80 4.12
CA SER A 501 -24.04 1.75 3.26
C SER A 501 -24.14 3.17 3.80
N PHE A 502 -23.45 4.12 3.15
CA PHE A 502 -23.57 5.55 3.43
C PHE A 502 -25.02 6.04 3.34
N GLU A 503 -25.88 5.43 2.52
CA GLU A 503 -27.31 5.77 2.40
C GLU A 503 -28.21 5.12 3.46
N SER A 504 -27.65 4.23 4.27
CA SER A 504 -28.44 3.38 5.16
C SER A 504 -28.74 4.07 6.49
N ALA A 505 -29.94 3.87 7.03
CA ALA A 505 -30.23 4.17 8.43
C ALA A 505 -29.38 3.27 9.36
N PRO A 506 -29.02 3.71 10.58
CA PRO A 506 -28.08 2.99 11.44
C PRO A 506 -28.54 1.59 11.86
N GLY A 507 -29.86 1.32 11.87
CA GLY A 507 -30.38 -0.03 12.12
C GLY A 507 -29.99 -1.07 11.06
N ALA A 508 -29.63 -0.64 9.86
CA ALA A 508 -29.14 -1.52 8.79
C ALA A 508 -27.63 -1.83 8.89
N LEU A 509 -26.91 -1.17 9.79
CA LEU A 509 -25.48 -1.39 10.02
C LEU A 509 -25.20 -2.50 11.05
N ARG A 510 -26.23 -3.06 11.69
CA ARG A 510 -26.05 -4.15 12.67
C ARG A 510 -25.33 -5.34 12.03
N SER A 511 -24.49 -6.01 12.80
CA SER A 511 -23.66 -7.13 12.32
C SER A 511 -24.47 -8.30 11.76
N ALA A 512 -25.70 -8.50 12.25
CA ALA A 512 -26.62 -9.55 11.78
C ALA A 512 -27.47 -9.12 10.58
N ASN A 513 -27.55 -7.81 10.29
CA ASN A 513 -28.42 -7.31 9.24
C ASN A 513 -27.94 -7.78 7.86
N ARG A 514 -28.89 -8.11 7.00
CA ARG A 514 -28.63 -8.66 5.66
C ARG A 514 -29.63 -8.10 4.65
N LEU A 515 -29.20 -8.05 3.39
CA LEU A 515 -30.06 -7.69 2.27
C LEU A 515 -29.83 -8.70 1.15
N THR A 516 -30.87 -9.04 0.40
CA THR A 516 -30.75 -9.92 -0.77
C THR A 516 -30.92 -9.15 -2.07
N VAL A 517 -30.04 -9.42 -3.03
CA VAL A 517 -30.01 -8.73 -4.33
C VAL A 517 -29.77 -9.76 -5.43
N ALA A 518 -30.42 -9.58 -6.59
CA ALA A 518 -30.16 -10.41 -7.76
C ALA A 518 -28.70 -10.28 -8.21
N PRO A 519 -28.02 -11.36 -8.61
CA PRO A 519 -26.57 -11.35 -8.88
C PRO A 519 -26.15 -10.41 -10.02
N THR A 520 -27.04 -10.14 -10.98
CA THR A 520 -26.81 -9.23 -12.12
C THR A 520 -27.07 -7.77 -11.79
N LYS A 521 -27.72 -7.46 -10.66
CA LYS A 521 -28.13 -6.10 -10.31
C LYS A 521 -26.96 -5.33 -9.69
N ARG A 522 -26.68 -4.14 -10.23
CA ARG A 522 -25.75 -3.17 -9.64
C ARG A 522 -26.50 -2.18 -8.75
N ARG A 523 -25.85 -1.75 -7.67
CA ARG A 523 -26.32 -0.67 -6.80
C ARG A 523 -25.18 0.33 -6.58
N GLN A 524 -25.51 1.62 -6.59
CA GLN A 524 -24.53 2.71 -6.43
C GLN A 524 -23.87 2.75 -5.03
N ASP A 525 -24.44 2.00 -4.08
CA ASP A 525 -23.99 1.88 -2.70
C ASP A 525 -23.51 0.46 -2.35
N ALA A 526 -23.28 -0.41 -3.35
CA ALA A 526 -22.76 -1.76 -3.17
C ALA A 526 -21.38 -1.96 -3.82
N GLY A 527 -20.46 -2.51 -3.04
CA GLY A 527 -19.11 -2.91 -3.42
C GLY A 527 -18.81 -4.34 -2.96
N LEU A 528 -17.55 -4.62 -2.63
CA LEU A 528 -17.12 -5.93 -2.15
C LEU A 528 -15.92 -5.84 -1.22
N ARG A 529 -15.74 -6.89 -0.42
CA ARG A 529 -14.51 -7.22 0.30
C ARG A 529 -14.11 -8.63 -0.07
N VAL A 530 -12.80 -8.87 -0.15
CA VAL A 530 -12.26 -10.15 -0.60
C VAL A 530 -11.79 -11.01 0.57
N VAL A 531 -11.86 -12.33 0.41
CA VAL A 531 -11.25 -13.32 1.27
C VAL A 531 -10.18 -14.07 0.48
N ARG A 532 -9.09 -14.42 1.16
CA ARG A 532 -8.01 -15.28 0.67
C ARG A 532 -7.90 -16.47 1.62
N ASP A 533 -7.92 -17.68 1.06
CA ASP A 533 -7.63 -18.88 1.84
C ASP A 533 -6.12 -18.94 2.17
N LEU A 534 -5.78 -19.33 3.40
CA LEU A 534 -4.40 -19.46 3.87
C LEU A 534 -3.87 -20.87 3.59
N ASP A 535 -2.63 -20.96 3.12
CA ASP A 535 -1.96 -22.25 2.93
C ASP A 535 -1.55 -22.86 4.29
N PRO A 536 -1.44 -24.20 4.42
CA PRO A 536 -1.08 -24.84 5.68
C PRO A 536 0.19 -24.28 6.34
N ASP A 537 1.19 -23.94 5.52
CA ASP A 537 2.48 -23.42 5.97
C ASP A 537 2.36 -22.00 6.58
N GLU A 538 1.40 -21.21 6.11
CA GLU A 538 1.10 -19.87 6.64
C GLU A 538 0.30 -19.94 7.94
N ILE A 539 -0.50 -21.00 8.12
CA ILE A 539 -1.29 -21.23 9.33
C ILE A 539 -0.39 -21.57 10.52
N LEU A 540 0.68 -22.34 10.30
CA LEU A 540 1.62 -22.76 11.35
C LEU A 540 2.54 -21.65 11.84
N GLY A 541 2.73 -20.58 11.05
CA GLY A 541 3.51 -19.40 11.44
C GLY A 541 2.71 -18.31 12.16
N ALA A 542 1.38 -18.44 12.21
CA ALA A 542 0.45 -17.48 12.80
C ALA A 542 -0.07 -17.88 14.20
N SER A 543 0.41 -19.01 14.74
CA SER A 543 0.01 -19.58 16.04
C SER A 543 0.89 -19.14 17.20
#